data_AF-A0A820AJ39-F1
#
_entry.id   AF-A0A820AJ39-F1
#
_cell.length_a   1.000
_cell.length_b   1.000
_cell.length_c   1.000
_cell.angle_alpha   90.00
_cell.angle_beta   90.00
_cell.angle_gamma   90.00
#
_symmetry.space_group_name_H-M   'P 1'
#
loop_
_entity.id
_entity.type
_entity.pdbx_description
1 polymer ?
#
loop_
_entity_poly.entity_id
_entity_poly.type
_entity_poly.pdbx_seq_one_letter_code
_entity_poly.pdbx_strand_id
1 'polypeptide(L)'
;FEHESVYLLARKDNKIIGFASLCRSCFYKPYSSRQSILSDLYVNPNALGLGIAGLLLKQAYEEQARQRTNIHSIIWETEVYNCSAQKTYRILMWIMN
;
A
#
# COMPACT_ATOMS: atom_id res chain seq x y z
N PHE A 1 -21.21 11.79 2.88
CA PHE A 1 -19.78 11.55 3.14
C PHE A 1 -19.38 10.30 2.37
N GLU A 2 -18.38 10.38 1.52
CA GLU A 2 -17.89 9.23 0.73
C GLU A 2 -16.60 8.71 1.40
N HIS A 3 -16.60 7.44 1.83
CA HIS A 3 -15.48 6.80 2.52
C HIS A 3 -14.98 5.66 1.65
N GLU A 4 -14.10 5.97 0.71
CA GLU A 4 -13.53 4.97 -0.18
C GLU A 4 -12.20 4.45 0.41
N SER A 5 -12.26 3.37 1.19
CA SER A 5 -11.07 2.69 1.72
C SER A 5 -10.96 1.27 1.18
N VAL A 6 -9.73 0.86 0.84
CA VAL A 6 -9.42 -0.55 0.51
C VAL A 6 -8.69 -1.17 1.68
N TYR A 7 -9.10 -2.38 2.06
CA TYR A 7 -8.36 -3.20 3.00
C TYR A 7 -7.91 -4.47 2.30
N LEU A 8 -6.60 -4.68 2.26
CA LEU A 8 -5.98 -5.90 1.78
C LEU A 8 -5.51 -6.72 2.97
N LEU A 9 -5.88 -8.00 2.98
CA LEU A 9 -5.52 -8.91 4.06
C LEU A 9 -4.65 -10.04 3.51
N ALA A 10 -3.45 -10.21 4.08
CA ALA A 10 -2.63 -11.39 3.85
C ALA A 10 -3.04 -12.48 4.84
N ARG A 11 -3.40 -13.67 4.32
CA ARG A 11 -3.79 -14.82 5.13
C ARG A 11 -2.89 -16.01 4.88
N LYS A 12 -2.59 -16.76 5.96
CA LYS A 12 -1.94 -18.07 5.92
C LYS A 12 -2.61 -18.96 6.97
N ASP A 13 -2.98 -20.18 6.59
CA ASP A 13 -3.66 -21.15 7.48
C ASP A 13 -4.88 -20.53 8.19
N ASN A 14 -5.69 -19.79 7.43
CA ASN A 14 -6.86 -19.03 7.87
C ASN A 14 -6.60 -17.90 8.90
N LYS A 15 -5.33 -17.62 9.24
CA LYS A 15 -4.91 -16.52 10.12
C LYS A 15 -4.47 -15.31 9.32
N ILE A 16 -4.82 -14.12 9.79
CA ILE A 16 -4.32 -12.87 9.21
C ILE A 16 -2.88 -12.67 9.67
N ILE A 17 -1.96 -12.55 8.72
CA ILE A 17 -0.52 -12.38 8.96
C ILE A 17 0.00 -11.02 8.49
N GLY A 18 -0.86 -10.19 7.92
CA GLY A 18 -0.54 -8.81 7.55
C GLY A 18 -1.72 -8.13 6.88
N PHE A 19 -1.67 -6.81 6.78
CA PHE A 19 -2.67 -6.03 6.08
C PHE A 19 -2.08 -4.76 5.49
N ALA A 20 -2.76 -4.21 4.49
CA ALA A 20 -2.54 -2.86 3.97
C ALA A 20 -3.88 -2.13 3.85
N SER A 21 -3.91 -0.86 4.21
CA SER A 21 -5.07 0.02 4.04
C SER A 21 -4.74 1.13 3.06
N LEU A 22 -5.65 1.40 2.12
CA LEU A 22 -5.55 2.53 1.21
C LEU A 22 -6.74 3.46 1.39
N CYS A 23 -6.45 4.71 1.74
CA CYS A 23 -7.41 5.79 1.68
C CYS A 23 -7.40 6.37 0.26
N ARG A 24 -8.55 6.37 -0.40
CA ARG A 24 -8.69 6.90 -1.76
C ARG A 24 -9.08 8.36 -1.68
N SER A 25 -8.66 9.13 -2.69
CA SER A 25 -9.05 10.52 -2.91
C SER A 25 -8.29 11.56 -2.10
N CYS A 26 -6.99 11.67 -2.37
CA CYS A 26 -6.35 12.98 -2.33
C CYS A 26 -6.46 13.64 -3.70
N PHE A 27 -7.20 14.75 -3.77
CA PHE A 27 -7.25 15.57 -4.99
C PHE A 27 -5.90 16.23 -5.20
N TYR A 28 -5.18 15.82 -6.23
CA TYR A 28 -3.97 16.50 -6.66
C TYR A 28 -4.36 17.58 -7.67
N LYS A 29 -4.54 18.81 -7.17
CA LYS A 29 -5.07 19.98 -7.91
C LYS A 29 -4.41 20.29 -9.26
N PRO A 30 -3.11 20.02 -9.51
CA PRO A 30 -2.51 20.30 -10.82
C PRO A 30 -2.99 19.41 -11.98
N TYR A 31 -3.44 18.17 -11.75
CA TYR A 31 -3.57 17.17 -12.84
C TYR A 31 -4.99 16.65 -13.07
N SER A 32 -6.00 17.15 -12.36
CA SER A 32 -7.34 16.52 -12.34
C SER A 32 -7.27 15.01 -12.06
N SER A 33 -6.23 14.58 -11.37
CA SER A 33 -5.94 13.20 -11.04
C SER A 33 -6.06 12.98 -9.56
N ARG A 34 -6.38 11.75 -9.20
CA ARG A 34 -6.50 11.32 -7.81
C ARG A 34 -5.19 10.66 -7.39
N GLN A 35 -4.87 10.71 -6.11
CA GLN A 35 -3.83 9.88 -5.52
C GLN A 35 -4.45 9.03 -4.43
N SER A 36 -3.90 7.83 -4.24
CA SER A 36 -4.20 6.98 -3.10
C SER A 36 -3.12 7.13 -2.04
N ILE A 37 -3.53 7.22 -0.79
CA ILE A 37 -2.62 7.16 0.35
C ILE A 37 -2.64 5.74 0.88
N LEU A 38 -1.48 5.09 0.97
CA LEU A 38 -1.32 3.90 1.80
C LEU A 38 -1.26 4.38 3.26
N SER A 39 -2.34 4.17 4.00
CA SER A 39 -2.48 4.66 5.37
C SER A 39 -1.72 3.76 6.34
N ASP A 40 -1.88 2.44 6.21
CA ASP A 40 -1.22 1.48 7.07
C ASP A 40 -0.66 0.32 6.25
N LEU A 41 0.49 -0.17 6.69
CA LEU A 41 1.06 -1.43 6.26
C LEU A 41 1.63 -2.14 7.47
N TYR A 42 1.15 -3.35 7.71
CA TYR A 42 1.58 -4.15 8.84
C TYR A 42 1.78 -5.60 8.42
N VAL A 43 2.83 -6.21 8.97
CA VAL A 43 3.11 -7.63 8.87
C VAL A 43 3.34 -8.17 10.27
N ASN A 44 2.71 -9.29 10.59
CA ASN A 44 2.91 -9.99 11.84
C ASN A 44 4.42 -10.30 12.02
N PRO A 45 5.03 -10.02 13.19
CA PRO A 45 6.45 -10.30 13.44
C PRO A 45 6.88 -11.74 13.09
N ASN A 46 6.00 -12.72 13.32
CA ASN A 46 6.26 -14.13 13.03
C ASN A 46 6.23 -14.47 11.52
N ALA A 47 5.84 -13.52 10.68
CA ALA A 47 5.77 -13.64 9.22
C ALA A 47 6.73 -12.68 8.50
N LEU A 48 7.63 -12.01 9.24
CA LEU A 48 8.67 -11.17 8.64
C LEU A 48 9.65 -12.00 7.80
N GLY A 49 10.27 -11.36 6.81
CA GLY A 49 11.20 -12.02 5.88
C GLY A 49 10.51 -12.89 4.81
N LEU A 50 9.20 -13.13 4.90
CA LEU A 50 8.44 -13.93 3.91
C LEU A 50 7.93 -13.09 2.72
N GLY A 51 8.34 -11.83 2.60
CA GLY A 51 7.94 -10.95 1.48
C GLY A 51 6.49 -10.44 1.53
N ILE A 52 5.76 -10.65 2.64
CA ILE A 52 4.33 -10.30 2.78
C ILE A 52 4.06 -8.81 2.50
N ALA A 53 4.92 -7.92 3.03
CA ALA A 53 4.77 -6.48 2.81
C ALA A 53 4.83 -6.11 1.31
N GLY A 54 5.77 -6.72 0.57
CA GLY A 54 5.89 -6.51 -0.87
C GLY A 54 4.69 -7.04 -1.65
N LEU A 55 4.15 -8.19 -1.25
CA LEU A 55 2.94 -8.75 -1.86
C LEU A 55 1.72 -7.87 -1.63
N LEU A 56 1.54 -7.35 -0.41
CA LEU A 56 0.45 -6.42 -0.08
C LEU A 56 0.54 -5.14 -0.90
N LEU A 57 1.75 -4.58 -1.06
CA LEU A 57 1.96 -3.36 -1.84
C LEU A 57 1.77 -3.59 -3.35
N LYS A 58 2.21 -4.74 -3.88
CA LYS A 58 1.93 -5.13 -5.26
C LYS A 58 0.42 -5.26 -5.50
N GLN A 59 -0.29 -5.91 -4.59
CA GLN A 59 -1.75 -6.03 -4.67
C GLN A 59 -2.44 -4.66 -4.57
N ALA A 60 -1.94 -3.76 -3.72
CA ALA A 60 -2.45 -2.40 -3.62
C ALA A 60 -2.33 -1.65 -4.96
N TYR A 61 -1.20 -1.77 -5.64
CA TYR A 61 -0.98 -1.19 -6.96
C TYR A 61 -1.87 -1.83 -8.04
N GLU A 62 -1.98 -3.15 -8.05
CA GLU A 62 -2.87 -3.87 -8.98
C GLU A 62 -4.34 -3.50 -8.79
N GLU A 63 -4.80 -3.39 -7.54
CA GLU A 63 -6.17 -2.98 -7.23
C GLU A 63 -6.45 -1.55 -7.70
N GLN A 64 -5.50 -0.63 -7.51
CA GLN A 64 -5.61 0.72 -8.06
C GLN A 64 -5.72 0.71 -9.59
N ALA A 65 -4.87 -0.06 -10.28
CA ALA A 65 -4.87 -0.15 -11.74
C ALA A 65 -6.20 -0.72 -12.29
N ARG A 66 -6.80 -1.70 -11.60
CA ARG A 66 -8.08 -2.33 -12.01
C ARG A 66 -9.26 -1.39 -11.96
N GLN A 67 -9.27 -0.43 -11.04
CA GLN A 67 -10.47 0.37 -10.75
C GLN A 67 -10.79 1.40 -11.84
N ARG A 68 -9.97 1.54 -12.91
CA ARG A 68 -10.14 2.52 -14.01
C ARG A 68 -10.35 3.97 -13.53
N THR A 69 -10.01 4.24 -12.28
CA THR A 69 -10.02 5.58 -11.69
C THR A 69 -8.80 6.34 -12.20
N ASN A 70 -8.89 7.65 -12.37
CA ASN A 70 -7.79 8.54 -12.79
C ASN A 70 -6.71 8.69 -11.68
N ILE A 71 -6.38 7.59 -10.99
CA ILE A 71 -5.40 7.56 -9.89
C ILE A 71 -4.06 7.14 -10.45
N HIS A 72 -3.09 8.05 -10.46
CA HIS A 72 -1.78 7.82 -11.11
C HIS A 72 -0.66 7.42 -10.16
N SER A 73 -0.86 7.52 -8.84
CA SER A 73 0.16 7.14 -7.87
C SER A 73 -0.42 6.70 -6.52
N ILE A 74 0.38 5.92 -5.80
CA ILE A 74 0.22 5.65 -4.37
C ILE A 74 1.30 6.46 -3.66
N ILE A 75 0.92 7.17 -2.61
CA ILE A 75 1.85 7.87 -1.71
C ILE A 75 1.76 7.28 -0.31
N TRP A 76 2.85 7.37 0.44
CA TRP A 76 2.93 6.92 1.82
C TRP A 76 4.00 7.70 2.57
N GLU A 77 3.89 7.69 3.89
CA GLU A 77 4.88 8.27 4.78
C GLU A 77 5.38 7.20 5.75
N THR A 78 6.56 7.44 6.32
CA THR A 78 7.10 6.59 7.37
C THR A 78 7.95 7.41 8.30
N GLU A 79 7.99 6.99 9.56
CA GLU A 79 8.91 7.54 10.54
C GLU A 79 10.36 7.46 10.06
N VAL A 80 11.14 8.50 10.33
CA VAL A 80 12.54 8.65 9.91
C VAL A 80 13.42 7.52 10.46
N TYR A 81 13.04 6.94 11.59
CA TYR A 81 13.78 5.85 12.24
C TYR A 81 13.28 4.45 11.88
N ASN A 82 12.24 4.33 11.05
CA ASN A 82 11.72 3.03 10.62
C ASN A 82 12.52 2.49 9.41
N CYS A 83 13.77 2.12 9.67
CA CYS A 83 14.70 1.63 8.65
C CYS A 83 14.16 0.39 7.90
N SER A 84 13.37 -0.46 8.58
CA SER A 84 12.77 -1.66 7.98
C SER A 84 11.73 -1.31 6.91
N ALA A 85 10.83 -0.37 7.22
CA ALA A 85 9.84 0.12 6.26
C ALA A 85 10.52 0.85 5.09
N GLN A 86 11.49 1.72 5.37
CA GLN A 86 12.24 2.44 4.33
C GLN A 86 12.94 1.51 3.34
N LYS A 87 13.58 0.43 3.84
CA LYS A 87 14.20 -0.59 2.97
C LYS A 87 13.17 -1.28 2.09
N THR A 88 12.02 -1.64 2.66
CA THR A 88 10.92 -2.28 1.93
C THR A 88 10.39 -1.37 0.82
N TYR A 89 10.14 -0.09 1.13
CA TYR A 89 9.64 0.88 0.16
C TYR A 89 10.64 1.16 -0.97
N ARG A 90 11.93 1.30 -0.66
CA ARG A 90 12.97 1.48 -1.69
C ARG A 90 13.03 0.34 -2.69
N ILE A 91 12.95 -0.91 -2.22
CA ILE A 91 12.94 -2.09 -3.09
C ILE A 91 11.74 -2.05 -4.03
N LEU A 92 10.57 -1.64 -3.53
CA LEU A 92 9.35 -1.62 -4.31
C LEU A 92 9.30 -0.48 -5.33
N MET A 93 9.79 0.71 -4.97
CA MET A 93 9.95 1.81 -5.93
C MET A 93 10.88 1.42 -7.09
N TRP A 94 11.85 0.54 -6.84
CA TRP A 94 12.74 -0.01 -7.87
C TRP A 94 12.06 -1.06 -8.76
N ILE A 95 11.13 -1.86 -8.23
CA ILE A 95 10.41 -2.90 -8.99
C ILE A 95 9.26 -2.28 -9.83
N MET A 96 8.72 -1.15 -9.38
CA MET A 96 7.56 -0.48 -9.98
C MET A 96 7.92 0.62 -11.00
N ASN A 97 9.20 0.99 -11.13
CA ASN A 97 9.73 1.81 -12.23
C ASN A 97 10.18 0.91 -13.39
#